data_AF-A0A7G9YZK0-F1
#
_entry.id   AF-A0A7G9YZK0-F1
#
_cell.length_a   1.000
_cell.length_b   1.000
_cell.length_c   1.000
_cell.angle_alpha   90.00
_cell.angle_beta   90.00
_cell.angle_gamma   90.00
#
_symmetry.space_group_name_H-M   'P 1'
#
loop_
_entity.id
_entity.type
_entity.pdbx_description
1 polymer ?
#
loop_
_entity_poly.entity_id
_entity_poly.type
_entity_poly.pdbx_seq_one_letter_code
_entity_poly.pdbx_strand_id
1 'polypeptide(L)'
;MSEEQLHLEDAKKLYRKAVEEFEIAREKNDRIFLCDACAKGWLSAIEATYALLLKKGVKDGELLKADWGRRYMVHRYAEKELELYYFSLRDNLHIECYYERSLDFDEVQIRLDDLKYYIEKIEELEEVRR
;
A
#
# COMPACT_ATOMS: atom_id res chain seq x y z
N MET A 1 -13.51 -9.23 15.07
CA MET A 1 -12.66 -9.04 13.88
C MET A 1 -11.24 -9.24 14.32
N SER A 2 -10.49 -10.01 13.56
CA SER A 2 -9.06 -10.21 13.79
C SER A 2 -8.26 -8.99 13.34
N GLU A 3 -7.01 -8.85 13.78
CA GLU A 3 -6.22 -7.64 13.51
C GLU A 3 -5.86 -7.51 12.04
N GLU A 4 -5.60 -8.61 11.34
CA GLU A 4 -5.39 -8.62 9.90
C GLU A 4 -6.63 -8.15 9.12
N GLN A 5 -7.84 -8.43 9.62
CA GLN A 5 -9.08 -7.93 9.02
C GLN A 5 -9.23 -6.42 9.22
N LEU A 6 -8.83 -5.90 10.39
CA LEU A 6 -8.84 -4.45 10.65
C LEU A 6 -7.87 -3.73 9.70
N HIS A 7 -6.63 -4.23 9.58
CA HIS A 7 -5.64 -3.71 8.66
C HIS A 7 -6.10 -3.77 7.19
N LEU A 8 -6.74 -4.86 6.75
CA LEU A 8 -7.31 -4.96 5.41
C LEU A 8 -8.45 -3.96 5.18
N GLU A 9 -9.34 -3.78 6.16
CA GLU A 9 -10.43 -2.83 6.05
C GLU A 9 -9.91 -1.39 5.95
N ASP A 10 -8.92 -1.05 6.77
CA ASP A 10 -8.29 0.28 6.76
C ASP A 10 -7.50 0.52 5.47
N ALA A 11 -6.78 -0.49 4.96
CA ALA A 11 -6.15 -0.44 3.65
C ALA A 11 -7.17 -0.12 2.55
N LYS A 12 -8.32 -0.80 2.53
CA LYS A 12 -9.40 -0.56 1.55
C LYS A 12 -10.03 0.82 1.71
N LYS A 13 -10.23 1.31 2.93
CA LYS A 13 -10.73 2.67 3.20
C LYS A 13 -9.76 3.73 2.67
N LEU A 14 -8.47 3.57 2.94
CA LEU A 14 -7.43 4.48 2.47
C LEU A 14 -7.31 4.45 0.94
N TYR A 15 -7.39 3.26 0.33
CA TYR A 15 -7.39 3.10 -1.12
C TYR A 15 -8.55 3.85 -1.77
N ARG A 16 -9.79 3.67 -1.28
CA ARG A 16 -10.95 4.39 -1.82
C ARG A 16 -10.77 5.90 -1.75
N LYS A 17 -10.27 6.43 -0.62
CA LYS A 17 -9.98 7.86 -0.48
C LYS A 17 -8.88 8.32 -1.44
N ALA A 18 -7.83 7.52 -1.62
CA ALA A 18 -6.76 7.84 -2.57
C ALA A 18 -7.28 7.94 -4.01
N VAL A 19 -8.16 7.02 -4.42
CA VAL A 19 -8.80 7.07 -5.74
C VAL A 19 -9.74 8.27 -5.87
N GLU A 20 -10.59 8.55 -4.87
CA GLU A 20 -11.48 9.71 -4.87
C GLU A 20 -10.69 11.02 -5.03
N GLU A 21 -9.59 11.18 -4.30
CA GLU A 21 -8.75 12.37 -4.38
C GLU A 21 -7.96 12.44 -5.69
N PHE A 22 -7.50 11.31 -6.21
CA PHE A 22 -6.85 11.23 -7.51
C PHE A 22 -7.79 11.71 -8.62
N GLU A 23 -9.04 11.27 -8.62
CA GLU A 23 -10.04 11.69 -9.61
C GLU A 23 -10.29 13.20 -9.56
N ILE A 24 -10.48 13.74 -8.35
CA ILE A 24 -10.62 15.20 -8.16
C ILE A 24 -9.37 15.95 -8.62
N ALA A 25 -8.18 15.43 -8.31
CA ALA A 25 -6.91 16.02 -8.71
C ALA A 25 -6.77 16.04 -10.24
N ARG A 26 -7.17 14.94 -10.90
CA ARG A 26 -7.14 14.81 -12.37
C ARG A 26 -8.12 15.76 -13.03
N GLU A 27 -9.35 15.84 -12.56
CA GLU A 27 -10.36 16.78 -13.07
C GLU A 27 -9.92 18.24 -12.97
N LYS A 28 -9.24 18.60 -11.87
CA LYS A 28 -8.74 19.95 -11.61
C LYS A 28 -7.35 20.22 -12.17
N ASN A 29 -6.69 19.20 -12.72
CA ASN A 29 -5.27 19.22 -13.08
C ASN A 29 -4.38 19.74 -11.93
N ASP A 30 -4.70 19.35 -10.69
CA ASP A 30 -4.04 19.81 -9.47
C ASP A 30 -2.97 18.80 -9.03
N ARG A 31 -1.70 19.12 -9.35
CA ARG A 31 -0.56 18.27 -9.00
C ARG A 31 -0.24 18.22 -7.51
N ILE A 32 -0.65 19.23 -6.73
CA ILE A 32 -0.46 19.20 -5.27
C ILE A 32 -1.42 18.18 -4.68
N PHE A 33 -2.68 18.22 -5.12
CA PHE A 33 -3.69 17.27 -4.67
C PHE A 33 -3.41 15.83 -5.14
N LEU A 34 -2.78 15.66 -6.31
CA LEU A 34 -2.25 14.37 -6.75
C LEU A 34 -1.24 13.77 -5.74
N CYS A 35 -0.36 14.60 -5.16
CA CYS A 35 0.60 14.14 -4.15
C CYS A 35 -0.12 13.67 -2.88
N ASP A 36 -1.21 14.34 -2.48
CA ASP A 36 -2.02 13.94 -1.31
C ASP A 36 -2.72 12.60 -1.54
N ALA A 37 -3.18 12.34 -2.77
CA ALA A 37 -3.72 11.06 -3.18
C ALA A 37 -2.65 9.95 -3.11
N CYS A 38 -1.45 10.21 -3.65
CA CYS A 38 -0.31 9.29 -3.56
C CYS A 38 0.10 8.98 -2.12
N ALA A 39 0.11 9.99 -1.23
CA ALA A 39 0.40 9.79 0.19
C ALA A 39 -0.60 8.84 0.85
N LYS A 40 -1.90 8.97 0.54
CA LYS A 40 -2.94 8.05 1.03
C LYS A 40 -2.82 6.66 0.41
N GLY A 41 -2.46 6.58 -0.87
CA GLY A 41 -2.16 5.31 -1.54
C GLY A 41 -1.01 4.56 -0.84
N TRP A 42 0.05 5.28 -0.46
CA TRP A 42 1.15 4.67 0.30
C TRP A 42 0.72 4.20 1.69
N LEU A 43 -0.08 4.99 2.42
CA LEU A 43 -0.64 4.56 3.71
C LEU A 43 -1.50 3.29 3.56
N SER A 44 -2.29 3.21 2.49
CA SER A 44 -3.06 2.00 2.16
C SER A 44 -2.15 0.79 1.94
N ALA A 45 -1.04 0.95 1.20
CA ALA A 45 -0.06 -0.11 0.99
C ALA A 45 0.60 -0.57 2.29
N ILE A 46 0.86 0.34 3.24
CA ILE A 46 1.39 0.01 4.56
C ILE A 46 0.40 -0.86 5.34
N GLU A 47 -0.86 -0.47 5.42
CA GLU A 47 -1.88 -1.23 6.14
C GLU A 47 -2.10 -2.62 5.51
N ALA A 48 -2.14 -2.69 4.18
CA ALA A 48 -2.21 -3.97 3.46
C ALA A 48 -1.00 -4.87 3.78
N THR A 49 0.18 -4.27 3.91
CA THR A 49 1.41 -4.98 4.26
C THR A 49 1.40 -5.50 5.70
N TYR A 50 0.83 -4.77 6.66
CA TYR A 50 0.67 -5.30 8.01
C TYR A 50 -0.27 -6.51 8.04
N ALA A 51 -1.39 -6.46 7.31
CA ALA A 51 -2.25 -7.63 7.16
C ALA A 51 -1.52 -8.83 6.55
N LEU A 52 -0.71 -8.62 5.51
CA LEU A 52 0.13 -9.66 4.91
C LEU A 52 1.06 -10.31 5.96
N LEU A 53 1.76 -9.51 6.75
CA LEU A 53 2.70 -10.01 7.75
C LEU A 53 1.99 -10.81 8.85
N LEU A 54 0.83 -10.34 9.31
CA LEU A 54 -0.01 -11.06 10.26
C LEU A 54 -0.46 -12.42 9.70
N LYS A 55 -0.93 -12.46 8.44
CA LYS A 55 -1.30 -13.72 7.76
C LYS A 55 -0.13 -14.69 7.59
N LYS A 56 1.10 -14.18 7.46
CA LYS A 56 2.33 -14.98 7.44
C LYS A 56 2.83 -15.39 8.84
N GLY A 57 2.07 -15.06 9.89
CA GLY A 57 2.30 -15.51 11.26
C GLY A 57 3.26 -14.63 12.08
N VAL A 58 3.49 -13.39 11.64
CA VAL A 58 4.10 -12.35 12.48
C VAL A 58 3.07 -11.90 13.51
N LYS A 59 3.47 -11.68 14.76
CA LYS A 59 2.55 -11.16 15.78
C LYS A 59 2.46 -9.64 15.68
N ASP A 60 1.31 -9.07 16.02
CA ASP A 60 1.11 -7.61 15.98
C ASP A 60 2.16 -6.83 16.79
N GLY A 61 2.44 -7.27 18.02
CA GLY A 61 3.49 -6.67 18.86
C GLY A 61 4.92 -6.77 18.29
N GLU A 62 5.13 -7.54 17.22
CA GLU A 62 6.41 -7.70 16.53
C GLU A 62 6.47 -6.87 15.22
N LEU A 63 5.38 -6.21 14.82
CA LEU A 63 5.33 -5.39 13.62
C LEU A 63 6.22 -4.14 13.76
N LEU A 64 7.27 -4.07 12.94
CA LEU A 64 8.15 -2.92 12.87
C LEU A 64 7.52 -1.79 12.06
N LYS A 65 7.30 -0.64 12.71
CA LYS A 65 6.66 0.55 12.10
C LYS A 65 7.61 1.53 11.39
N ALA A 66 8.92 1.30 11.44
CA ALA A 66 9.88 2.10 10.68
C ALA A 66 9.97 1.61 9.22
N ASP A 67 10.29 2.50 8.27
CA ASP A 67 10.41 2.13 6.84
C ASP A 67 11.37 0.95 6.63
N TRP A 68 12.58 1.07 7.18
CA TRP A 68 13.59 -0.01 7.13
C TRP A 68 13.07 -1.32 7.74
N GLY A 69 12.36 -1.23 8.87
CA GLY A 69 11.80 -2.40 9.55
C GLY A 69 10.74 -3.10 8.72
N ARG A 70 9.80 -2.35 8.11
CA ARG A 70 8.82 -2.91 7.18
C ARG A 70 9.49 -3.58 6.00
N ARG A 71 10.45 -2.93 5.36
CA ARG A 71 11.20 -3.49 4.22
C ARG A 71 11.87 -4.82 4.59
N TYR A 72 12.50 -4.88 5.76
CA TYR A 72 13.10 -6.10 6.27
C TYR A 72 12.06 -7.22 6.45
N MET A 73 10.90 -6.92 7.05
CA MET A 73 9.84 -7.90 7.26
C MET A 73 9.24 -8.39 5.94
N VAL A 74 8.97 -7.49 4.99
CA VAL A 74 8.47 -7.87 3.66
C VAL A 74 9.45 -8.80 2.96
N HIS A 75 10.74 -8.45 2.93
CA HIS A 75 11.78 -9.30 2.34
C HIS A 75 11.86 -10.69 3.00
N ARG A 76 11.60 -10.77 4.31
CA ARG A 76 11.72 -12.01 5.09
C ARG A 76 10.50 -12.92 5.00
N TYR A 77 9.29 -12.35 4.93
CA TYR A 77 8.05 -13.10 5.11
C TYR A 77 7.13 -13.09 3.88
N ALA A 78 7.23 -12.09 3.01
CA ALA A 78 6.37 -12.01 1.83
C ALA A 78 6.86 -12.97 0.74
N GLU A 79 5.92 -13.40 -0.10
CA GLU A 79 6.26 -14.07 -1.36
C GLU A 79 6.90 -13.07 -2.33
N LYS A 80 7.71 -13.58 -3.26
CA LYS A 80 8.54 -12.72 -4.12
C LYS A 80 7.73 -11.72 -4.92
N GLU A 81 6.55 -12.12 -5.41
CA GLU A 81 5.65 -11.23 -6.13
C GLU A 81 5.18 -10.06 -5.26
N LEU A 82 4.66 -10.34 -4.07
CA LEU A 82 4.17 -9.31 -3.14
C LEU A 82 5.31 -8.41 -2.63
N GLU A 83 6.51 -8.96 -2.45
CA GLU A 83 7.71 -8.17 -2.16
C GLU A 83 7.96 -7.14 -3.26
N LEU A 84 7.95 -7.56 -4.54
CA LEU A 84 8.19 -6.66 -5.67
C LEU A 84 7.11 -5.58 -5.78
N TYR A 85 5.84 -5.92 -5.59
CA TYR A 85 4.76 -4.93 -5.56
C TYR A 85 4.95 -3.93 -4.42
N TYR A 86 5.28 -4.39 -3.22
CA TYR A 86 5.53 -3.50 -2.09
C TYR A 86 6.63 -2.47 -2.39
N PHE A 87 7.77 -2.91 -2.93
CA PHE A 87 8.87 -2.01 -3.27
C PHE A 87 8.50 -1.07 -4.43
N SER A 88 7.79 -1.56 -5.44
CA SER A 88 7.29 -0.71 -6.53
C SER A 88 6.34 0.37 -6.02
N LEU A 89 5.39 0.02 -5.14
CA LEU A 89 4.44 0.96 -4.54
C LEU A 89 5.14 1.99 -3.66
N ARG A 90 6.13 1.56 -2.86
CA ARG A 90 6.97 2.46 -2.07
C ARG A 90 7.68 3.45 -2.96
N ASP A 91 8.45 2.96 -3.93
CA ASP A 91 9.30 3.82 -4.74
C ASP A 91 8.43 4.80 -5.54
N ASN A 92 7.31 4.35 -6.12
CA ASN A 92 6.49 5.22 -6.95
C ASN A 92 5.54 6.15 -6.16
N LEU A 93 4.77 5.64 -5.19
CA LEU A 93 3.78 6.48 -4.48
C LEU A 93 4.44 7.33 -3.38
N HIS A 94 5.42 6.78 -2.67
CA HIS A 94 6.04 7.48 -1.55
C HIS A 94 7.23 8.35 -1.97
N ILE A 95 8.09 7.88 -2.88
CA ILE A 95 9.30 8.61 -3.28
C ILE A 95 9.01 9.48 -4.50
N GLU A 96 8.75 8.86 -5.65
CA GLU A 96 8.62 9.55 -6.94
C GLU A 96 7.44 10.53 -6.97
N CYS A 97 6.24 10.10 -6.57
CA CYS A 97 5.06 10.97 -6.58
C CYS A 97 5.07 11.98 -5.43
N TYR A 98 5.21 11.52 -4.18
CA TYR A 98 5.00 12.39 -3.03
C TYR A 98 6.19 13.33 -2.73
N TYR A 99 7.42 12.82 -2.73
CA TYR A 99 8.61 13.64 -2.44
C TYR A 99 9.14 14.35 -3.69
N GLU A 100 9.34 13.61 -4.78
CA GLU A 100 9.99 14.15 -5.99
C GLU A 100 9.01 14.84 -6.95
N ARG A 101 7.71 14.52 -6.85
CA ARG A 101 6.63 15.04 -7.71
C ARG A 101 6.89 14.80 -9.20
N SER A 102 7.56 13.68 -9.50
CA SER A 102 8.01 13.33 -10.85
C SER A 102 6.90 12.70 -11.69
N LEU A 103 5.96 11.99 -11.07
CA LEU A 103 4.90 11.26 -11.77
C LEU A 103 3.78 12.16 -12.31
N ASP A 104 3.21 11.76 -13.44
CA ASP A 104 1.98 12.32 -14.00
C ASP A 104 0.72 11.51 -13.60
N PHE A 105 -0.46 11.95 -14.08
CA PHE A 105 -1.72 11.30 -13.74
C PHE A 105 -1.86 9.89 -14.30
N ASP A 106 -1.32 9.63 -15.50
CA ASP A 106 -1.41 8.31 -16.13
C ASP A 106 -0.49 7.32 -15.40
N GLU A 107 0.72 7.76 -15.05
CA GLU A 107 1.65 6.97 -14.25
C GLU A 107 1.05 6.63 -12.88
N VAL A 108 0.46 7.62 -12.18
CA VAL A 108 -0.17 7.40 -10.87
C VAL A 108 -1.38 6.47 -10.96
N GLN A 109 -2.20 6.56 -12.01
CA GLN A 109 -3.31 5.63 -12.23
C GLN A 109 -2.82 4.18 -12.23
N ILE A 110 -1.75 3.87 -12.97
CA ILE A 110 -1.20 2.51 -13.02
C ILE A 110 -0.72 2.08 -11.63
N ARG A 111 -0.14 2.98 -10.82
CA ARG A 111 0.28 2.64 -9.45
C ARG A 111 -0.90 2.38 -8.52
N LEU A 112 -2.02 3.08 -8.68
CA LEU A 112 -3.26 2.82 -7.93
C LEU A 112 -3.89 1.49 -8.33
N ASP A 113 -3.80 1.11 -9.61
CA ASP A 113 -4.25 -0.21 -10.08
C ASP A 113 -3.38 -1.34 -9.50
N ASP A 114 -2.06 -1.15 -9.46
CA ASP A 114 -1.13 -2.09 -8.82
C ASP A 114 -1.39 -2.20 -7.31
N LEU A 115 -1.74 -1.08 -6.64
CA LEU A 115 -2.13 -1.08 -5.23
C LEU A 115 -3.41 -1.89 -5.00
N LYS A 116 -4.40 -1.74 -5.87
CA LYS A 116 -5.63 -2.52 -5.82
C LYS A 116 -5.32 -4.02 -5.92
N TYR A 117 -4.52 -4.41 -6.91
CA TYR A 117 -4.09 -5.80 -7.10
C TYR A 117 -3.36 -6.33 -5.86
N TYR A 118 -2.44 -5.53 -5.29
CA TYR A 118 -1.72 -5.89 -4.08
C TYR A 118 -2.66 -6.17 -2.89
N ILE A 119 -3.67 -5.32 -2.68
CA ILE A 119 -4.67 -5.50 -1.62
C ILE A 119 -5.50 -6.77 -1.86
N GLU A 120 -5.99 -6.97 -3.09
CA GLU A 120 -6.79 -8.14 -3.47
C GLU A 120 -6.01 -9.44 -3.26
N LYS A 121 -4.74 -9.48 -3.66
CA LYS A 121 -3.87 -10.64 -3.45
C LYS A 121 -3.69 -10.98 -1.97
N ILE A 122 -3.49 -9.97 -1.11
CA ILE A 122 -3.33 -10.19 0.33
C ILE A 122 -4.66 -10.64 0.96
N GLU A 123 -5.79 -10.14 0.48
CA GLU A 123 -7.10 -10.59 0.91
C GLU A 123 -7.33 -12.09 0.61
N GLU A 124 -6.94 -12.53 -0.59
CA GLU A 124 -7.05 -13.93 -1.03
C GLU A 124 -6.14 -14.91 -0.29
N LEU A 125 -5.08 -14.43 0.39
CA LEU A 125 -4.19 -15.30 1.15
C LEU A 125 -4.92 -16.01 2.29
N GLU A 126 -4.81 -17.33 2.36
CA GLU A 126 -5.23 -18.09 3.52
C GLU A 126 -4.25 -17.89 4.68
N GLU A 127 -4.77 -17.90 5.92
CA GLU A 127 -3.94 -17.88 7.11
C GLU A 127 -3.06 -19.13 7.17
N VAL A 128 -1.78 -18.94 7.50
CA VAL A 128 -0.92 -20.08 7.83
C VAL A 128 -1.39 -20.66 9.16
N ARG A 129 -2.24 -21.69 9.10
CA ARG A 129 -2.63 -22.49 10.27
C ARG A 129 -1.36 -23.10 10.88
N ARG A 130 -0.98 -22.63 12.07
CA ARG A 130 0.04 -23.26 12.91
C ARG A 130 -0.61 -24.23 13.89
#